data_AF-A0A662JLW3-F1
#
_entry.id   AF-A0A662JLW3-F1
#
_cell.length_a   1.000
_cell.length_b   1.000
_cell.length_c   1.000
_cell.angle_alpha   90.00
_cell.angle_beta   90.00
_cell.angle_gamma   90.00
#
_symmetry.space_group_name_H-M   'P 1'
#
loop_
_entity.id
_entity.type
_entity.pdbx_description
1 polymer ?
#
loop_
_entity_poly.entity_id
_entity_poly.type
_entity_poly.pdbx_seq_one_letter_code
_entity_poly.pdbx_strand_id
1 'polypeptide(L)'
;MPRLEVALVTGRTIKQGSQIESERYTKEYADAAAICFMNPDDMAELGVKEGSNVKVTTEVGSVVLQVKAYKGNPRGLAFIPLGPWANALISVRTRSTGMPFFKDSKAFIEPTEEPVPTPEEVVSKNAGKKLLKVPVDYLMSPGDFKGEGIFESHICPICGCLCDDLVVEVKSGVISSIKNACARSLAKFKSYAAERVKTPLVRVGDELKPVSYDEAIKRAAEILVNAKYPLLFGWSETSNEATRLGIRLAELVGGVIDNLSTFCHGPSVMGIQQFGIVTSTLGNIRDNADLMVFWGCNPPSSHPRHFVRYSALAKGLKIKGRGERRIIVVDVRETEAARVADMFVKVKPGMDYDLLTAVHMVVKGLELESDEVAGVPRDVIVKMADMMMSAKFGVLFYGLGLTATSARNRNIEAAIRLVQALNDWTTFSLNPMRGHFNVAGNNHAFAWLTGYPYAVDLSRGYPRYNPGVTSTIDLLARGEVDAALVVASDPGAHFPAQALRHLANIPLIVVDPKWSLVAGLSDVYIPTKMLGIDAEGVSYRMDNVVLRVKRALESDGLMDDVEVLEKMIKYVEEVKARAA
;
A
#
# COMPACT_ATOMS: atom_id res chain seq x y z
N MET A 1 25.04 20.59 -18.05
CA MET A 1 24.40 19.33 -18.47
C MET A 1 22.93 19.59 -18.71
N PRO A 2 22.28 18.95 -19.70
CA PRO A 2 20.84 19.10 -19.90
C PRO A 2 20.12 18.62 -18.63
N ARG A 3 19.20 19.44 -18.13
CA ARG A 3 18.43 19.19 -16.92
C ARG A 3 16.98 19.51 -17.20
N LEU A 4 16.09 18.56 -16.92
CA LEU A 4 14.66 18.70 -17.12
C LEU A 4 13.96 18.82 -15.77
N GLU A 5 13.05 19.78 -15.64
CA GLU A 5 12.14 19.86 -14.51
C GLU A 5 10.89 19.04 -14.80
N VAL A 6 10.48 18.19 -13.85
CA VAL A 6 9.31 17.32 -13.99
C VAL A 6 8.46 17.27 -12.72
N ALA A 7 7.17 16.99 -12.88
CA ALA A 7 6.33 16.45 -11.82
C ALA A 7 6.60 14.95 -11.68
N LEU A 8 7.01 14.53 -10.48
CA LEU A 8 7.24 13.14 -10.12
C LEU A 8 5.96 12.51 -9.56
N VAL A 9 5.56 11.41 -10.20
CA VAL A 9 4.47 10.54 -9.76
C VAL A 9 5.02 9.16 -9.44
N THR A 10 4.56 8.55 -8.34
CA THR A 10 4.91 7.17 -8.02
C THR A 10 3.68 6.28 -7.95
N GLY A 11 3.87 4.96 -8.02
CA GLY A 11 2.77 4.01 -7.95
C GLY A 11 3.19 2.60 -8.28
N ARG A 12 2.27 1.65 -8.16
CA ARG A 12 2.57 0.24 -8.46
C ARG A 12 2.48 -0.02 -9.96
N THR A 13 3.42 -0.80 -10.49
CA THR A 13 3.27 -1.48 -11.79
C THR A 13 3.04 -2.96 -11.56
N ILE A 14 2.47 -3.68 -12.55
CA ILE A 14 2.22 -5.12 -12.40
C ILE A 14 3.52 -5.92 -12.23
N LYS A 15 4.58 -5.58 -12.97
CA LYS A 15 5.89 -6.24 -12.89
C LYS A 15 6.51 -6.02 -11.52
N GLN A 16 6.59 -4.76 -11.08
CA GLN A 16 7.14 -4.39 -9.78
C GLN A 16 6.35 -5.01 -8.62
N GLY A 17 5.02 -4.95 -8.68
CA GLY A 17 4.15 -5.55 -7.67
C GLY A 17 4.17 -7.08 -7.64
N SER A 18 4.61 -7.76 -8.71
CA SER A 18 4.81 -9.21 -8.72
C SER A 18 6.17 -9.59 -8.14
N GLN A 19 7.22 -8.81 -8.44
CA GLN A 19 8.56 -9.05 -7.90
C GLN A 19 8.62 -8.91 -6.37
N ILE A 20 7.89 -7.95 -5.77
CA ILE A 20 7.79 -7.84 -4.30
C ILE A 20 7.31 -9.16 -3.64
N GLU A 21 6.37 -9.85 -4.29
CA GLU A 21 5.80 -11.08 -3.76
C GLU A 21 6.75 -12.28 -3.91
N SER A 22 7.67 -12.21 -4.87
CA SER A 22 8.69 -13.23 -5.12
C SER A 22 9.91 -13.03 -4.24
N GLU A 23 10.82 -12.13 -4.65
CA GLU A 23 12.11 -11.87 -4.01
C GLU A 23 12.50 -10.39 -4.19
N ARG A 24 13.03 -9.76 -3.15
CA ARG A 24 13.29 -8.31 -3.06
C ARG A 24 14.77 -7.93 -3.14
N TYR A 25 15.67 -8.92 -3.04
CA TYR A 25 17.12 -8.74 -3.12
C TYR A 25 17.69 -9.10 -4.51
N THR A 26 16.83 -9.18 -5.52
CA THR A 26 17.20 -9.67 -6.86
C THR A 26 17.36 -8.54 -7.87
N LYS A 27 18.11 -8.83 -8.92
CA LYS A 27 18.23 -7.92 -10.08
C LYS A 27 16.87 -7.74 -10.75
N GLU A 28 16.05 -8.77 -10.82
CA GLU A 28 14.71 -8.73 -11.42
C GLU A 28 13.78 -7.72 -10.72
N TYR A 29 13.89 -7.61 -9.39
CA TYR A 29 13.20 -6.57 -8.64
C TYR A 29 13.74 -5.16 -8.96
N ALA A 30 15.06 -4.99 -8.98
CA ALA A 30 15.69 -3.72 -9.37
C ALA A 30 15.28 -3.31 -10.79
N ASP A 31 15.35 -4.22 -11.77
CA ASP A 31 14.93 -4.05 -13.16
C ASP A 31 13.41 -3.83 -13.33
N ALA A 32 12.62 -3.94 -12.25
CA ALA A 32 11.19 -3.64 -12.24
C ALA A 32 10.86 -2.35 -11.47
N ALA A 33 11.67 -1.98 -10.47
CA ALA A 33 11.40 -0.89 -9.55
C ALA A 33 12.29 0.35 -9.78
N ALA A 34 13.54 0.17 -10.21
CA ALA A 34 14.53 1.20 -10.44
C ALA A 34 14.42 1.85 -11.84
N ILE A 35 13.17 2.12 -12.26
CA ILE A 35 12.86 2.66 -13.59
C ILE A 35 12.28 4.07 -13.48
N CYS A 36 12.77 4.99 -14.28
CA CYS A 36 12.15 6.28 -14.54
C CYS A 36 11.41 6.24 -15.89
N PHE A 37 10.08 6.15 -15.85
CA PHE A 37 9.26 6.22 -17.05
C PHE A 37 9.09 7.67 -17.49
N MET A 38 9.48 7.96 -18.73
CA MET A 38 9.50 9.32 -19.28
C MET A 38 8.76 9.40 -20.62
N ASN A 39 8.26 10.60 -20.95
CA ASN A 39 7.76 10.87 -22.28
C ASN A 39 8.93 10.81 -23.30
N PRO A 40 8.76 10.18 -24.48
CA PRO A 40 9.83 10.10 -25.48
C PRO A 40 10.40 11.44 -25.94
N ASP A 41 9.59 12.50 -25.99
CA ASP A 41 10.06 13.82 -26.42
C ASP A 41 10.92 14.49 -25.34
N ASP A 42 10.57 14.28 -24.06
CA ASP A 42 11.40 14.71 -22.92
C ASP A 42 12.73 13.94 -22.86
N MET A 43 12.71 12.65 -23.24
CA MET A 43 13.94 11.85 -23.38
C MET A 43 14.84 12.39 -24.50
N ALA A 44 14.25 12.74 -25.65
CA ALA A 44 14.97 13.32 -26.77
C ALA A 44 15.59 14.68 -26.41
N GLU A 45 14.86 15.54 -25.68
CA GLU A 45 15.36 16.82 -25.18
C GLU A 45 16.52 16.67 -24.20
N LEU A 46 16.48 15.65 -23.34
CA LEU A 46 17.57 15.31 -22.43
C LEU A 46 18.75 14.60 -23.11
N GLY A 47 18.60 14.14 -24.36
CA GLY A 47 19.61 13.35 -25.06
C GLY A 47 19.78 11.93 -24.53
N VAL A 48 18.75 11.35 -23.90
CA VAL A 48 18.77 9.99 -23.35
C VAL A 48 17.91 9.04 -24.18
N LYS A 49 18.26 7.75 -24.14
CA LYS A 49 17.54 6.66 -24.84
C LYS A 49 17.09 5.62 -23.84
N GLU A 50 16.18 4.72 -24.26
CA GLU A 50 15.74 3.63 -23.38
C GLU A 50 16.95 2.80 -22.94
N GLY A 51 17.05 2.56 -21.63
CA GLY A 51 18.21 1.90 -21.01
C GLY A 51 19.31 2.85 -20.51
N SER A 52 19.31 4.13 -20.88
CA SER A 52 20.21 5.14 -20.31
C SER A 52 19.94 5.33 -18.81
N ASN A 53 20.97 5.69 -18.04
CA ASN A 53 20.82 6.06 -16.65
C ASN A 53 20.57 7.56 -16.50
N VAL A 54 19.70 7.92 -15.57
CA VAL A 54 19.45 9.29 -15.16
C VAL A 54 19.52 9.42 -13.66
N LYS A 55 20.01 10.56 -13.19
CA LYS A 55 19.92 10.97 -11.81
C LYS A 55 18.66 11.80 -11.64
N VAL A 56 17.78 11.35 -10.75
CA VAL A 56 16.58 12.08 -10.36
C VAL A 56 16.82 12.70 -8.99
N THR A 57 16.55 13.99 -8.86
CA THR A 57 16.82 14.78 -7.65
C THR A 57 15.56 15.57 -7.25
N THR A 58 15.20 15.52 -5.96
CA THR A 58 14.15 16.34 -5.34
C THR A 58 14.75 17.19 -4.21
N GLU A 59 13.92 17.95 -3.48
CA GLU A 59 14.37 18.73 -2.32
C GLU A 59 14.94 17.87 -1.18
N VAL A 60 14.66 16.56 -1.14
CA VAL A 60 15.05 15.67 -0.03
C VAL A 60 16.15 14.67 -0.37
N GLY A 61 16.46 14.45 -1.65
CA GLY A 61 17.44 13.44 -2.03
C GLY A 61 17.58 13.24 -3.54
N SER A 62 18.49 12.32 -3.90
CA SER A 62 18.73 11.94 -5.29
C SER A 62 18.99 10.45 -5.42
N VAL A 63 18.55 9.84 -6.51
CA VAL A 63 18.79 8.43 -6.85
C VAL A 63 19.00 8.26 -8.35
N VAL A 64 19.79 7.26 -8.73
CA VAL A 64 20.02 6.89 -10.12
C VAL A 64 19.03 5.81 -10.53
N LEU A 65 18.44 5.95 -11.72
CA LEU A 65 17.41 5.09 -12.27
C LEU A 65 17.68 4.85 -13.76
N GLN A 66 17.19 3.73 -14.28
CA GLN A 66 17.20 3.48 -15.72
C GLN A 66 15.96 4.10 -16.38
N VAL A 67 16.14 4.76 -17.53
CA VAL A 67 15.04 5.38 -18.28
C VAL A 67 14.28 4.35 -19.10
N LYS A 68 12.95 4.46 -19.09
CA LYS A 68 12.06 3.74 -20.00
C LYS A 68 11.06 4.68 -20.68
N ALA A 69 10.90 4.54 -21.99
CA ALA A 69 9.96 5.34 -22.74
C ALA A 69 8.52 4.93 -22.45
N TYR A 70 7.64 5.91 -22.23
CA TYR A 70 6.21 5.69 -22.10
C TYR A 70 5.40 6.90 -22.56
N LYS A 71 4.78 6.77 -23.75
CA LYS A 71 3.95 7.82 -24.36
C LYS A 71 2.72 8.23 -23.54
N GLY A 72 2.26 7.37 -22.64
CA GLY A 72 1.11 7.67 -21.77
C GLY A 72 1.42 8.70 -20.68
N ASN A 73 2.70 9.05 -20.46
CA ASN A 73 3.06 10.18 -19.61
C ASN A 73 2.95 11.48 -20.43
N PRO A 74 2.30 12.54 -19.89
CA PRO A 74 2.42 13.86 -20.48
C PRO A 74 3.86 14.36 -20.40
N ARG A 75 4.20 15.33 -21.25
CA ARG A 75 5.49 16.03 -21.16
C ARG A 75 5.63 16.73 -19.81
N GLY A 76 6.84 16.77 -19.27
CA GLY A 76 7.14 17.32 -17.95
C GLY A 76 6.67 16.44 -16.78
N LEU A 77 6.38 15.15 -17.02
CA LEU A 77 6.02 14.18 -15.98
C LEU A 77 6.90 12.95 -16.04
N ALA A 78 7.44 12.56 -14.89
CA ALA A 78 8.16 11.32 -14.70
C ALA A 78 7.39 10.39 -13.76
N PHE A 79 7.36 9.10 -14.10
CA PHE A 79 6.77 8.08 -13.23
C PHE A 79 7.82 7.09 -12.74
N ILE A 80 7.90 6.88 -11.42
CA ILE A 80 8.80 5.90 -10.80
C ILE A 80 7.96 4.86 -10.04
N PRO A 81 8.14 3.55 -10.30
CA PRO A 81 7.48 2.52 -9.50
C PRO A 81 7.77 2.68 -8.01
N LEU A 82 6.75 2.52 -7.17
CA LEU A 82 6.88 2.65 -5.72
C LEU A 82 7.85 1.58 -5.18
N GLY A 83 8.89 1.98 -4.47
CA GLY A 83 9.92 1.13 -3.88
C GLY A 83 11.07 1.96 -3.29
N PRO A 84 12.19 1.34 -2.87
CA PRO A 84 13.31 2.02 -2.21
C PRO A 84 13.82 3.25 -2.97
N TRP A 85 13.96 3.14 -4.30
CA TRP A 85 14.44 4.23 -5.15
C TRP A 85 13.46 5.40 -5.17
N ALA A 86 12.16 5.16 -5.39
CA ALA A 86 11.16 6.22 -5.35
C ALA A 86 11.17 6.93 -3.98
N ASN A 87 11.25 6.16 -2.89
CA ASN A 87 11.20 6.69 -1.53
C ASN A 87 12.45 7.47 -1.09
N ALA A 88 13.57 7.31 -1.81
CA ALA A 88 14.72 8.20 -1.67
C ALA A 88 14.42 9.65 -2.10
N LEU A 89 13.32 9.87 -2.85
CA LEU A 89 12.93 11.16 -3.41
C LEU A 89 11.71 11.78 -2.73
N ILE A 90 11.02 11.05 -1.86
CA ILE A 90 9.74 11.48 -1.26
C ILE A 90 9.97 12.23 0.05
N SER A 91 9.36 13.39 0.17
CA SER A 91 9.39 14.20 1.39
C SER A 91 8.52 13.60 2.49
N VAL A 92 8.96 13.69 3.75
CA VAL A 92 8.15 13.34 4.93
C VAL A 92 7.05 14.34 5.23
N ARG A 93 6.97 15.47 4.52
CA ARG A 93 5.94 16.50 4.75
C ARG A 93 4.54 15.94 4.47
N THR A 94 3.73 15.80 5.52
CA THR A 94 2.37 15.26 5.42
C THR A 94 1.26 16.32 5.38
N ARG A 95 1.60 17.61 5.56
CA ARG A 95 0.65 18.72 5.85
C ARG A 95 -0.52 18.29 6.75
N SER A 96 -0.18 17.66 7.87
CA SER A 96 -1.12 17.28 8.92
C SER A 96 -2.13 16.21 8.53
N THR A 97 -1.78 15.29 7.62
CA THR A 97 -2.66 14.16 7.26
C THR A 97 -2.01 12.78 7.42
N GLY A 98 -0.76 12.68 7.87
CA GLY A 98 -0.01 11.41 7.89
C GLY A 98 0.56 10.94 6.54
N MET A 99 0.08 11.50 5.43
CA MET A 99 0.32 11.00 4.08
C MET A 99 1.42 11.80 3.35
N PRO A 100 2.54 11.18 2.93
CA PRO A 100 3.55 11.81 2.08
C PRO A 100 3.07 12.18 0.66
N PHE A 101 3.81 13.07 -0.01
CA PHE A 101 3.52 13.51 -1.39
C PHE A 101 4.09 12.57 -2.44
N PHE A 102 3.26 11.70 -3.00
CA PHE A 102 3.70 10.70 -3.99
C PHE A 102 3.29 11.04 -5.43
N LYS A 103 2.47 12.06 -5.68
CA LYS A 103 1.78 12.24 -6.98
C LYS A 103 2.08 13.54 -7.71
N ASP A 104 2.79 14.47 -7.08
CA ASP A 104 3.00 15.82 -7.60
C ASP A 104 4.28 16.46 -7.01
N SER A 105 5.28 15.65 -6.68
CA SER A 105 6.55 16.16 -6.17
C SER A 105 7.39 16.77 -7.29
N LYS A 106 7.91 17.99 -7.10
CA LYS A 106 8.85 18.58 -8.06
C LYS A 106 10.19 17.83 -8.05
N ALA A 107 10.66 17.44 -9.23
CA ALA A 107 11.93 16.74 -9.40
C ALA A 107 12.71 17.29 -10.60
N PHE A 108 14.00 17.00 -10.62
CA PHE A 108 14.89 17.30 -11.72
C PHE A 108 15.57 16.03 -12.22
N ILE A 109 15.68 15.89 -13.54
CA ILE A 109 16.28 14.74 -14.19
C ILE A 109 17.47 15.21 -15.02
N GLU A 110 18.61 14.53 -14.85
CA GLU A 110 19.83 14.76 -15.63
C GLU A 110 20.45 13.41 -16.05
N PRO A 111 21.06 13.31 -17.25
CA PRO A 111 21.79 12.11 -17.66
C PRO A 111 22.97 11.83 -16.74
N THR A 112 23.28 10.56 -16.50
CA THR A 112 24.45 10.15 -15.71
C THR A 112 25.02 8.82 -16.18
N GLU A 113 26.32 8.62 -15.96
CA GLU A 113 27.00 7.33 -16.14
C GLU A 113 27.12 6.54 -14.82
N GLU A 114 26.64 7.11 -13.70
CA GLU A 114 26.57 6.39 -12.42
C GLU A 114 25.71 5.11 -12.59
N PRO A 115 26.10 3.98 -11.98
CA PRO A 115 25.29 2.76 -12.03
C PRO A 115 24.00 2.92 -11.20
N VAL A 116 22.96 2.18 -11.59
CA VAL A 116 21.75 2.05 -10.78
C VAL A 116 22.09 1.27 -9.51
N PRO A 117 21.87 1.84 -8.31
CA PRO A 117 22.17 1.15 -7.06
C PRO A 117 21.23 -0.02 -6.82
N THR A 118 21.74 -1.06 -6.16
CA THR A 118 20.98 -2.23 -5.71
C THR A 118 19.97 -1.85 -4.61
N PRO A 119 18.91 -2.66 -4.37
CA PRO A 119 18.00 -2.45 -3.23
C PRO A 119 18.74 -2.22 -1.91
N GLU A 120 19.80 -2.99 -1.67
CA GLU A 120 20.59 -2.98 -0.45
C GLU A 120 21.39 -1.69 -0.28
N GLU A 121 22.01 -1.20 -1.36
CA GLU A 121 22.73 0.08 -1.37
C GLU A 121 21.77 1.24 -1.10
N VAL A 122 20.60 1.25 -1.76
CA VAL A 122 19.59 2.31 -1.56
C VAL A 122 19.05 2.30 -0.15
N VAL A 123 18.64 1.14 0.36
CA VAL A 123 18.08 1.03 1.72
C VAL A 123 19.13 1.36 2.77
N SER A 124 20.36 0.86 2.64
CA SER A 124 21.44 1.16 3.59
C SER A 124 21.76 2.66 3.61
N LYS A 125 21.80 3.31 2.44
CA LYS A 125 22.01 4.76 2.31
C LYS A 125 20.85 5.55 2.95
N ASN A 126 19.62 5.15 2.67
CA ASN A 126 18.43 5.84 3.19
C ASN A 126 18.35 5.73 4.71
N ALA A 127 18.54 4.52 5.25
CA ALA A 127 18.52 4.21 6.67
C ALA A 127 19.73 4.76 7.44
N GLY A 128 20.88 4.93 6.78
CA GLY A 128 22.14 5.22 7.47
C GLY A 128 22.64 4.05 8.33
N LYS A 129 22.16 2.83 8.06
CA LYS A 129 22.49 1.59 8.77
C LYS A 129 22.69 0.49 7.75
N LYS A 130 23.70 -0.37 7.97
CA LYS A 130 23.99 -1.50 7.08
C LYS A 130 22.82 -2.49 7.06
N LEU A 131 22.29 -2.75 5.87
CA LEU A 131 21.30 -3.78 5.64
C LEU A 131 21.97 -5.16 5.67
N LEU A 132 21.54 -6.04 6.57
CA LEU A 132 22.02 -7.42 6.65
C LEU A 132 21.13 -8.36 5.83
N LYS A 133 21.78 -9.31 5.16
CA LYS A 133 21.10 -10.42 4.51
C LYS A 133 21.03 -11.60 5.46
N VAL A 134 19.95 -12.35 5.37
CA VAL A 134 19.83 -13.63 6.07
C VAL A 134 20.77 -14.67 5.45
N PRO A 135 21.58 -15.38 6.24
CA PRO A 135 22.35 -16.53 5.76
C PRO A 135 21.45 -17.60 5.15
N VAL A 136 21.91 -18.24 4.07
CA VAL A 136 21.14 -19.27 3.33
C VAL A 136 20.71 -20.41 4.23
N ASP A 137 21.54 -20.81 5.19
CA ASP A 137 21.24 -21.91 6.12
C ASP A 137 20.01 -21.64 7.01
N TYR A 138 19.64 -20.37 7.18
CA TYR A 138 18.46 -19.96 7.96
C TYR A 138 17.21 -19.78 7.12
N LEU A 139 17.30 -19.91 5.79
CA LEU A 139 16.15 -19.83 4.89
C LEU A 139 15.41 -21.17 4.83
N MET A 140 14.09 -21.09 4.72
CA MET A 140 13.24 -22.22 4.39
C MET A 140 13.39 -22.60 2.92
N SER A 141 13.00 -23.83 2.63
CA SER A 141 12.91 -24.44 1.32
C SER A 141 11.51 -25.01 1.14
N PRO A 142 11.08 -25.32 -0.10
CA PRO A 142 9.83 -26.03 -0.35
C PRO A 142 9.66 -27.32 0.47
N GLY A 143 10.75 -28.01 0.83
CA GLY A 143 10.73 -29.23 1.63
C GLY A 143 10.34 -29.04 3.10
N ASP A 144 10.33 -27.79 3.59
CA ASP A 144 9.92 -27.45 4.97
C ASP A 144 8.38 -27.34 5.11
N PHE A 145 7.63 -27.55 4.02
CA PHE A 145 6.18 -27.43 3.99
C PHE A 145 5.51 -28.79 3.73
N LYS A 146 4.32 -28.96 4.31
CA LYS A 146 3.48 -30.15 4.16
C LYS A 146 2.11 -29.77 3.62
N GLY A 147 1.46 -30.69 2.93
CA GLY A 147 0.11 -30.51 2.40
C GLY A 147 -0.14 -31.39 1.17
N GLU A 148 -1.39 -31.76 0.97
CA GLU A 148 -1.86 -32.56 -0.16
C GLU A 148 -3.32 -32.18 -0.45
N GLY A 149 -3.68 -31.97 -1.71
CA GLY A 149 -5.07 -31.81 -2.12
C GLY A 149 -5.35 -30.58 -3.00
N ILE A 150 -6.63 -30.36 -3.25
CA ILE A 150 -7.15 -29.24 -4.05
C ILE A 150 -8.01 -28.36 -3.16
N PHE A 151 -7.63 -27.10 -3.04
CA PHE A 151 -8.31 -26.09 -2.24
C PHE A 151 -9.11 -25.17 -3.18
N GLU A 152 -10.42 -25.39 -3.22
CA GLU A 152 -11.35 -24.58 -4.00
C GLU A 152 -11.78 -23.33 -3.24
N SER A 153 -12.08 -22.25 -3.98
CA SER A 153 -12.47 -20.95 -3.40
C SER A 153 -11.45 -20.41 -2.39
N HIS A 154 -10.17 -20.69 -2.63
CA HIS A 154 -9.09 -20.20 -1.79
C HIS A 154 -8.97 -18.68 -1.93
N ILE A 155 -8.71 -18.01 -0.79
CA ILE A 155 -8.69 -16.55 -0.75
C ILE A 155 -7.26 -16.03 -0.96
N CYS A 156 -7.11 -15.08 -1.88
CA CYS A 156 -5.85 -14.41 -2.20
C CYS A 156 -5.53 -13.29 -1.19
N PRO A 157 -4.50 -13.41 -0.34
CA PRO A 157 -4.14 -12.41 0.68
C PRO A 157 -3.05 -11.46 0.15
N ILE A 158 -3.36 -10.68 -0.89
CA ILE A 158 -2.39 -9.75 -1.51
C ILE A 158 -2.92 -8.32 -1.53
N CYS A 159 -3.96 -8.07 -2.32
CA CYS A 159 -4.55 -6.73 -2.45
C CYS A 159 -5.97 -6.73 -1.88
N GLY A 160 -6.55 -5.54 -1.73
CA GLY A 160 -7.90 -5.36 -1.20
C GLY A 160 -9.01 -5.97 -2.04
N CYS A 161 -8.71 -6.60 -3.20
CA CYS A 161 -9.68 -7.43 -3.91
C CYS A 161 -9.99 -8.75 -3.19
N LEU A 162 -9.07 -9.24 -2.34
CA LEU A 162 -9.26 -10.44 -1.51
C LEU A 162 -9.94 -11.58 -2.29
N CYS A 163 -9.35 -11.98 -3.42
CA CYS A 163 -10.03 -12.84 -4.38
C CYS A 163 -10.28 -14.24 -3.81
N ASP A 164 -11.54 -14.62 -3.66
CA ASP A 164 -12.09 -15.83 -3.05
C ASP A 164 -12.47 -16.96 -4.02
N ASP A 165 -11.89 -16.97 -5.23
CA ASP A 165 -12.18 -17.95 -6.29
C ASP A 165 -10.92 -18.64 -6.82
N LEU A 166 -9.81 -18.61 -6.08
CA LEU A 166 -8.62 -19.35 -6.47
C LEU A 166 -8.87 -20.85 -6.31
N VAL A 167 -8.25 -21.64 -7.18
CA VAL A 167 -8.13 -23.10 -7.00
C VAL A 167 -6.65 -23.38 -6.86
N VAL A 168 -6.23 -23.79 -5.66
CA VAL A 168 -4.84 -24.07 -5.32
C VAL A 168 -4.67 -25.58 -5.20
N GLU A 169 -3.77 -26.16 -5.99
CA GLU A 169 -3.42 -27.57 -5.91
C GLU A 169 -2.07 -27.72 -5.21
N VAL A 170 -2.03 -28.60 -4.21
CA VAL A 170 -0.84 -28.92 -3.43
C VAL A 170 -0.53 -30.40 -3.57
N LYS A 171 0.73 -30.72 -3.88
CA LYS A 171 1.25 -32.08 -3.96
C LYS A 171 2.55 -32.16 -3.17
N SER A 172 2.61 -33.07 -2.20
CA SER A 172 3.81 -33.31 -1.39
C SER A 172 4.39 -32.01 -0.81
N GLY A 173 3.54 -31.15 -0.26
CA GLY A 173 3.94 -29.87 0.35
C GLY A 173 4.24 -28.73 -0.64
N VAL A 174 4.14 -28.97 -1.95
CA VAL A 174 4.41 -27.97 -2.98
C VAL A 174 3.12 -27.50 -3.65
N ILE A 175 2.92 -26.19 -3.74
CA ILE A 175 1.86 -25.60 -4.57
C ILE A 175 2.19 -25.85 -6.05
N SER A 176 1.56 -26.88 -6.63
CA SER A 176 1.86 -27.36 -7.99
C SER A 176 1.11 -26.59 -9.07
N SER A 177 -0.10 -26.13 -8.78
CA SER A 177 -0.90 -25.35 -9.73
C SER A 177 -1.83 -24.37 -9.03
N ILE A 178 -2.15 -23.28 -9.73
CA ILE A 178 -3.08 -22.26 -9.25
C ILE A 178 -3.92 -21.77 -10.42
N LYS A 179 -5.24 -21.88 -10.30
CA LYS A 179 -6.18 -21.30 -11.26
C LYS A 179 -6.74 -19.99 -10.74
N ASN A 180 -7.19 -19.14 -11.67
CA ASN A 180 -7.76 -17.81 -11.38
C ASN A 180 -6.78 -16.83 -10.69
N ALA A 181 -5.47 -17.11 -10.67
CA ALA A 181 -4.47 -16.18 -10.15
C ALA A 181 -4.13 -15.07 -11.16
N CYS A 182 -3.96 -13.82 -10.69
CA CYS A 182 -3.23 -12.81 -11.47
C CYS A 182 -1.71 -12.95 -11.27
N ALA A 183 -0.91 -12.17 -12.00
CA ALA A 183 0.56 -12.21 -11.93
C ALA A 183 1.10 -12.10 -10.49
N ARG A 184 0.54 -11.19 -9.66
CA ARG A 184 0.94 -11.05 -8.25
C ARG A 184 0.58 -12.27 -7.40
N SER A 185 -0.64 -12.80 -7.59
CA SER A 185 -1.08 -14.03 -6.92
C SER A 185 -0.21 -15.21 -7.30
N LEU A 186 0.14 -15.33 -8.58
CA LEU A 186 1.02 -16.39 -9.05
C LEU A 186 2.42 -16.25 -8.43
N ALA A 187 2.96 -15.03 -8.37
CA ALA A 187 4.26 -14.75 -7.76
C ALA A 187 4.30 -15.14 -6.26
N LYS A 188 3.34 -14.67 -5.45
CA LYS A 188 3.30 -14.99 -4.01
C LYS A 188 3.22 -16.49 -3.75
N PHE A 189 2.28 -17.17 -4.39
CA PHE A 189 2.02 -18.58 -4.11
C PHE A 189 3.04 -19.52 -4.76
N LYS A 190 3.75 -19.13 -5.82
CA LYS A 190 4.89 -19.92 -6.34
C LYS A 190 6.17 -19.70 -5.54
N SER A 191 6.36 -18.49 -5.02
CA SER A 191 7.51 -18.10 -4.21
C SER A 191 7.19 -18.13 -2.71
N TYR A 192 6.33 -19.05 -2.26
CA TYR A 192 5.81 -19.10 -0.90
C TYR A 192 6.91 -19.39 0.14
N ALA A 193 7.95 -20.15 -0.25
CA ALA A 193 9.12 -20.45 0.56
C ALA A 193 10.24 -19.40 0.43
N ALA A 194 10.22 -18.58 -0.63
CA ALA A 194 11.27 -17.61 -0.90
C ALA A 194 11.35 -16.55 0.20
N GLU A 195 12.56 -16.27 0.66
CA GLU A 195 12.86 -15.33 1.76
C GLU A 195 12.18 -15.68 3.10
N ARG A 196 11.59 -16.87 3.26
CA ARG A 196 11.05 -17.31 4.57
C ARG A 196 12.20 -17.74 5.47
N VAL A 197 12.20 -17.32 6.73
CA VAL A 197 13.26 -17.63 7.69
C VAL A 197 12.78 -18.67 8.69
N LYS A 198 13.62 -19.65 9.00
CA LYS A 198 13.30 -20.81 9.86
C LYS A 198 13.25 -20.50 11.35
N THR A 199 13.99 -19.49 11.81
CA THR A 199 14.23 -19.23 13.23
C THR A 199 14.31 -17.74 13.51
N PRO A 200 13.95 -17.27 14.72
CA PRO A 200 14.22 -15.90 15.14
C PRO A 200 15.70 -15.55 15.07
N LEU A 201 15.98 -14.30 14.67
CA LEU A 201 17.33 -13.77 14.50
C LEU A 201 17.49 -12.49 15.32
N VAL A 202 18.66 -12.34 15.93
CA VAL A 202 19.03 -11.14 16.69
C VAL A 202 20.30 -10.55 16.11
N ARG A 203 20.32 -9.22 15.95
CA ARG A 203 21.51 -8.50 15.52
C ARG A 203 22.52 -8.37 16.67
N VAL A 204 23.77 -8.74 16.40
CA VAL A 204 24.91 -8.51 17.28
C VAL A 204 26.03 -7.88 16.45
N GLY A 205 26.13 -6.55 16.53
CA GLY A 205 27.01 -5.78 15.63
C GLY A 205 26.55 -5.92 14.17
N ASP A 206 27.44 -6.43 13.33
CA ASP A 206 27.24 -6.63 11.89
C ASP A 206 26.80 -8.06 11.52
N GLU A 207 26.45 -8.88 12.51
CA GLU A 207 26.06 -10.28 12.35
C GLU A 207 24.63 -10.55 12.85
N LEU A 208 24.01 -11.60 12.31
CA LEU A 208 22.73 -12.15 12.75
C LEU A 208 22.98 -13.46 13.48
N LYS A 209 22.47 -13.57 14.72
CA LYS A 209 22.57 -14.80 15.52
C LYS A 209 21.20 -15.45 15.66
N PRO A 210 21.07 -16.76 15.38
CA PRO A 210 19.83 -17.49 15.63
C PRO A 210 19.61 -17.65 17.12
N VAL A 211 18.36 -17.43 17.55
CA VAL A 211 17.93 -17.59 18.93
C VAL A 211 16.58 -18.32 18.97
N SER A 212 16.20 -18.80 20.15
CA SER A 212 14.87 -19.40 20.35
C SER A 212 13.74 -18.36 20.25
N TYR A 213 12.51 -18.81 19.98
CA TYR A 213 11.32 -17.96 20.06
C TYR A 213 11.15 -17.33 21.45
N ASP A 214 11.37 -18.08 22.52
CA ASP A 214 11.31 -17.56 23.89
C ASP A 214 12.26 -16.39 24.09
N GLU A 215 13.52 -16.54 23.68
CA GLU A 215 14.54 -15.51 23.83
C GLU A 215 14.22 -14.26 23.00
N ALA A 216 13.86 -14.43 21.72
CA ALA A 216 13.54 -13.31 20.85
C ALA A 216 12.30 -12.53 21.32
N ILE A 217 11.23 -13.23 21.69
CA ILE A 217 9.97 -12.62 22.16
C ILE A 217 10.20 -11.91 23.49
N LYS A 218 10.95 -12.52 24.42
CA LYS A 218 11.29 -11.89 25.69
C LYS A 218 12.10 -10.62 25.49
N ARG A 219 13.11 -10.63 24.62
CA ARG A 219 13.90 -9.44 24.29
C ARG A 219 13.05 -8.35 23.64
N ALA A 220 12.14 -8.72 22.73
CA ALA A 220 11.19 -7.79 22.14
C ALA A 220 10.28 -7.14 23.21
N ALA A 221 9.72 -7.93 24.13
CA ALA A 221 8.91 -7.43 25.24
C ALA A 221 9.70 -6.47 26.14
N GLU A 222 10.95 -6.80 26.48
CA GLU A 222 11.83 -5.95 27.28
C GLU A 222 12.13 -4.61 26.59
N ILE A 223 12.38 -4.62 25.26
CA ILE A 223 12.56 -3.38 24.49
C ILE A 223 11.30 -2.50 24.57
N LEU A 224 10.13 -3.08 24.35
CA LEU A 224 8.87 -2.33 24.34
C LEU A 224 8.49 -1.77 25.72
N VAL A 225 8.71 -2.52 26.80
CA VAL A 225 8.41 -2.07 28.17
C VAL A 225 9.35 -0.96 28.63
N ASN A 226 10.63 -1.00 28.20
CA ASN A 226 11.61 0.02 28.56
C ASN A 226 11.54 1.29 27.70
N ALA A 227 10.82 1.26 26.57
CA ALA A 227 10.59 2.41 25.72
C ALA A 227 9.66 3.44 26.38
N LYS A 228 9.95 4.72 26.19
CA LYS A 228 9.11 5.82 26.69
C LYS A 228 7.94 6.13 25.76
N TYR A 229 8.15 5.94 24.46
CA TYR A 229 7.14 6.21 23.44
C TYR A 229 7.29 5.23 22.26
N PRO A 230 6.96 3.94 22.45
CA PRO A 230 7.10 2.93 21.41
C PRO A 230 6.10 3.11 20.26
N LEU A 231 6.54 2.80 19.05
CA LEU A 231 5.72 2.71 17.83
C LEU A 231 5.36 1.26 17.50
N LEU A 232 4.09 0.96 17.33
CA LEU A 232 3.54 -0.33 16.92
C LEU A 232 2.91 -0.19 15.53
N PHE A 233 3.62 -0.60 14.48
CA PHE A 233 3.27 -0.28 13.09
C PHE A 233 3.09 -1.50 12.19
N GLY A 234 2.17 -1.40 11.22
CA GLY A 234 2.01 -2.39 10.14
C GLY A 234 0.59 -2.96 10.06
N TRP A 235 0.44 -4.22 10.46
CA TRP A 235 -0.83 -4.92 10.72
C TRP A 235 -1.70 -5.28 9.49
N SER A 236 -1.54 -4.58 8.35
CA SER A 236 -2.51 -4.69 7.23
C SER A 236 -2.32 -5.91 6.34
N GLU A 237 -1.30 -6.70 6.62
CA GLU A 237 -1.01 -7.98 5.97
C GLU A 237 -1.00 -9.16 6.95
N THR A 238 -1.63 -9.02 8.12
CA THR A 238 -1.91 -10.11 9.06
C THR A 238 -3.43 -10.26 9.28
N SER A 239 -3.82 -11.21 10.14
CA SER A 239 -5.21 -11.49 10.50
C SER A 239 -5.78 -10.40 11.41
N ASN A 240 -7.12 -10.34 11.44
CA ASN A 240 -7.81 -9.43 12.33
C ASN A 240 -7.64 -9.82 13.82
N GLU A 241 -7.47 -11.12 14.08
CA GLU A 241 -7.15 -11.68 15.39
C GLU A 241 -5.81 -11.13 15.91
N ALA A 242 -4.74 -11.20 15.11
CA ALA A 242 -3.44 -10.63 15.44
C ALA A 242 -3.52 -9.11 15.65
N THR A 243 -4.32 -8.42 14.83
CA THR A 243 -4.53 -6.96 14.97
C THR A 243 -5.11 -6.58 16.34
N ARG A 244 -6.09 -7.34 16.83
CA ARG A 244 -6.70 -7.09 18.16
C ARG A 244 -5.67 -7.25 19.28
N LEU A 245 -4.81 -8.25 19.18
CA LEU A 245 -3.71 -8.45 20.12
C LEU A 245 -2.67 -7.32 20.03
N GLY A 246 -2.37 -6.84 18.82
CA GLY A 246 -1.51 -5.67 18.62
C GLY A 246 -2.03 -4.42 19.34
N ILE A 247 -3.34 -4.16 19.27
CA ILE A 247 -3.99 -3.06 20.00
C ILE A 247 -3.85 -3.27 21.52
N ARG A 248 -4.13 -4.47 22.01
CA ARG A 248 -3.95 -4.81 23.43
C ARG A 248 -2.50 -4.63 23.91
N LEU A 249 -1.54 -5.06 23.10
CA LEU A 249 -0.12 -4.86 23.37
C LEU A 249 0.21 -3.36 23.45
N ALA A 250 -0.30 -2.54 22.53
CA ALA A 250 -0.12 -1.09 22.53
C ALA A 250 -0.68 -0.41 23.80
N GLU A 251 -1.84 -0.86 24.29
CA GLU A 251 -2.41 -0.40 25.57
C GLU A 251 -1.51 -0.75 26.76
N LEU A 252 -0.94 -1.96 26.77
CA LEU A 252 -0.08 -2.43 27.85
C LEU A 252 1.25 -1.68 27.88
N VAL A 253 1.88 -1.44 26.74
CA VAL A 253 3.21 -0.77 26.70
C VAL A 253 3.09 0.74 26.77
N GLY A 254 1.97 1.33 26.33
CA GLY A 254 1.74 2.77 26.35
C GLY A 254 2.55 3.50 25.27
N GLY A 255 2.04 3.51 24.04
CA GLY A 255 2.69 4.18 22.91
C GLY A 255 1.71 4.44 21.77
N VAL A 256 2.20 4.47 20.54
CA VAL A 256 1.37 4.70 19.35
C VAL A 256 1.20 3.42 18.58
N ILE A 257 -0.03 3.09 18.19
CA ILE A 257 -0.33 2.04 17.23
C ILE A 257 -0.89 2.64 15.93
N ASP A 258 -0.32 2.24 14.81
CA ASP A 258 -0.69 2.76 13.50
C ASP A 258 -0.58 1.68 12.41
N ASN A 259 -1.31 1.84 11.32
CA ASN A 259 -1.35 0.86 10.23
C ASN A 259 -1.08 1.52 8.87
N LEU A 260 -1.10 0.73 7.80
CA LEU A 260 -0.72 1.20 6.47
C LEU A 260 -1.63 2.30 5.91
N SER A 261 -2.78 2.59 6.54
CA SER A 261 -3.61 3.72 6.14
C SER A 261 -2.85 5.05 6.21
N THR A 262 -1.90 5.24 7.13
CA THR A 262 -1.18 6.53 7.28
C THR A 262 -0.50 7.01 5.99
N PHE A 263 -0.01 6.11 5.13
CA PHE A 263 0.60 6.46 3.83
C PHE A 263 -0.17 5.86 2.65
N CYS A 264 -1.48 5.62 2.83
CA CYS A 264 -2.36 5.08 1.81
C CYS A 264 -3.72 5.82 1.77
N HIS A 265 -4.71 5.32 2.51
CA HIS A 265 -6.09 5.84 2.53
C HIS A 265 -6.45 6.58 3.84
N GLY A 266 -5.47 6.98 4.65
CA GLY A 266 -5.67 7.82 5.85
C GLY A 266 -6.39 9.14 5.54
N PRO A 267 -6.04 9.86 4.46
CA PRO A 267 -6.82 11.02 4.01
C PRO A 267 -8.27 10.68 3.64
N SER A 268 -8.55 9.46 3.19
CA SER A 268 -9.92 9.01 2.95
C SER A 268 -10.71 8.92 4.24
N VAL A 269 -10.12 8.35 5.28
CA VAL A 269 -10.73 8.27 6.61
C VAL A 269 -11.09 9.66 7.12
N MET A 270 -10.18 10.63 7.00
CA MET A 270 -10.42 12.02 7.45
C MET A 270 -11.60 12.65 6.70
N GLY A 271 -11.68 12.48 5.37
CA GLY A 271 -12.82 12.97 4.59
C GLY A 271 -14.15 12.32 4.99
N ILE A 272 -14.14 11.00 5.24
CA ILE A 272 -15.31 10.24 5.69
C ILE A 272 -15.78 10.71 7.07
N GLN A 273 -14.87 10.99 8.00
CA GLN A 273 -15.21 11.50 9.33
C GLN A 273 -15.92 12.87 9.26
N GLN A 274 -15.62 13.68 8.26
CA GLN A 274 -16.18 15.02 8.10
C GLN A 274 -17.57 15.03 7.43
N PHE A 275 -17.80 14.17 6.42
CA PHE A 275 -19.01 14.25 5.57
C PHE A 275 -19.80 12.93 5.46
N GLY A 276 -19.33 11.84 6.08
CA GLY A 276 -19.86 10.50 5.85
C GLY A 276 -19.50 9.95 4.46
N ILE A 277 -19.95 8.73 4.15
CA ILE A 277 -19.72 8.13 2.83
C ILE A 277 -20.92 7.30 2.40
N VAL A 278 -21.29 7.43 1.13
CA VAL A 278 -22.26 6.56 0.45
C VAL A 278 -21.48 5.50 -0.30
N THR A 279 -21.49 4.25 0.18
CA THR A 279 -20.70 3.15 -0.38
C THR A 279 -21.59 1.97 -0.77
N SER A 280 -21.06 1.06 -1.59
CA SER A 280 -21.72 -0.20 -1.98
C SER A 280 -20.76 -1.38 -1.91
N THR A 281 -21.28 -2.61 -1.78
CA THR A 281 -20.45 -3.82 -1.94
C THR A 281 -20.06 -4.03 -3.39
N LEU A 282 -18.92 -4.70 -3.64
CA LEU A 282 -18.45 -5.03 -4.98
C LEU A 282 -19.42 -5.97 -5.72
N GLY A 283 -20.17 -6.80 -5.00
CA GLY A 283 -21.23 -7.63 -5.58
C GLY A 283 -22.38 -6.80 -6.13
N ASN A 284 -22.87 -5.84 -5.33
CA ASN A 284 -23.94 -4.94 -5.78
C ASN A 284 -23.49 -4.04 -6.94
N ILE A 285 -22.25 -3.54 -6.91
CA ILE A 285 -21.64 -2.79 -8.03
C ILE A 285 -21.54 -3.67 -9.28
N ARG A 286 -21.01 -4.89 -9.16
CA ARG A 286 -20.92 -5.84 -10.27
C ARG A 286 -22.29 -6.06 -10.91
N ASP A 287 -23.33 -6.19 -10.10
CA ASP A 287 -24.65 -6.60 -10.59
C ASP A 287 -25.46 -5.46 -11.20
N ASN A 288 -25.26 -4.21 -10.76
CA ASN A 288 -26.14 -3.09 -11.10
C ASN A 288 -25.45 -1.92 -11.82
N ALA A 289 -24.15 -1.70 -11.64
CA ALA A 289 -23.50 -0.47 -12.10
C ALA A 289 -23.35 -0.41 -13.63
N ASP A 290 -23.99 0.58 -14.25
CA ASP A 290 -23.92 0.89 -15.68
C ASP A 290 -22.96 2.04 -15.99
N LEU A 291 -22.55 2.83 -14.99
CA LEU A 291 -21.46 3.79 -15.09
C LEU A 291 -20.39 3.54 -14.03
N MET A 292 -19.12 3.53 -14.46
CA MET A 292 -17.96 3.38 -13.59
C MET A 292 -16.98 4.53 -13.81
N VAL A 293 -16.69 5.27 -12.75
CA VAL A 293 -15.65 6.29 -12.73
C VAL A 293 -14.44 5.76 -11.98
N PHE A 294 -13.27 5.72 -12.60
CA PHE A 294 -12.01 5.41 -11.93
C PHE A 294 -11.18 6.69 -11.83
N TRP A 295 -11.11 7.27 -10.63
CA TRP A 295 -10.44 8.53 -10.37
C TRP A 295 -9.12 8.33 -9.62
N GLY A 296 -8.00 8.70 -10.23
CA GLY A 296 -6.69 8.60 -9.60
C GLY A 296 -6.33 7.17 -9.19
N CYS A 297 -6.80 6.17 -9.95
CA CYS A 297 -6.53 4.77 -9.71
C CYS A 297 -6.36 3.99 -11.00
N ASN A 298 -5.48 2.98 -10.96
CA ASN A 298 -5.22 2.08 -12.08
C ASN A 298 -5.40 0.63 -11.61
N PRO A 299 -6.64 0.10 -11.58
CA PRO A 299 -6.92 -1.26 -11.11
C PRO A 299 -6.16 -2.35 -11.89
N PRO A 300 -5.99 -2.32 -13.23
CA PRO A 300 -5.19 -3.32 -13.94
C PRO A 300 -3.78 -3.56 -13.37
N SER A 301 -3.10 -2.52 -12.88
CA SER A 301 -1.78 -2.63 -12.25
C SER A 301 -1.83 -2.90 -10.74
N SER A 302 -2.73 -2.24 -10.01
CA SER A 302 -2.78 -2.27 -8.54
C SER A 302 -3.62 -3.42 -7.97
N HIS A 303 -4.73 -3.71 -8.64
CA HIS A 303 -5.76 -4.67 -8.28
C HIS A 303 -6.16 -5.51 -9.50
N PRO A 304 -5.26 -6.37 -10.02
CA PRO A 304 -5.32 -6.80 -11.43
C PRO A 304 -6.59 -7.55 -11.83
N ARG A 305 -7.26 -8.19 -10.85
CA ARG A 305 -8.52 -8.91 -11.08
C ARG A 305 -9.78 -8.07 -10.83
N HIS A 306 -9.66 -6.81 -10.40
CA HIS A 306 -10.80 -5.96 -10.08
C HIS A 306 -11.74 -5.76 -11.27
N PHE A 307 -11.18 -5.54 -12.46
CA PHE A 307 -11.96 -5.37 -13.70
C PHE A 307 -12.74 -6.63 -14.05
N VAL A 308 -12.09 -7.80 -14.02
CA VAL A 308 -12.71 -9.06 -14.44
C VAL A 308 -13.65 -9.65 -13.40
N ARG A 309 -13.46 -9.37 -12.10
CA ARG A 309 -14.31 -9.93 -11.03
C ARG A 309 -15.45 -9.02 -10.60
N TYR A 310 -15.22 -7.71 -10.55
CA TYR A 310 -16.11 -6.81 -9.83
C TYR A 310 -16.60 -5.60 -10.64
N SER A 311 -15.86 -5.18 -11.67
CA SER A 311 -16.09 -3.90 -12.34
C SER A 311 -16.04 -4.01 -13.86
N ALA A 312 -15.21 -3.23 -14.56
CA ALA A 312 -15.29 -2.94 -15.99
C ALA A 312 -15.65 -4.12 -16.94
N LEU A 313 -15.17 -5.34 -16.65
CA LEU A 313 -15.33 -6.52 -17.50
C LEU A 313 -16.18 -7.63 -16.85
N ALA A 314 -16.62 -7.44 -15.61
CA ALA A 314 -17.34 -8.45 -14.86
C ALA A 314 -18.77 -8.63 -15.39
N LYS A 315 -19.25 -9.88 -15.39
CA LYS A 315 -20.65 -10.19 -15.68
C LYS A 315 -21.44 -10.17 -14.38
N GLY A 316 -22.47 -9.33 -14.35
CA GLY A 316 -23.39 -9.21 -13.22
C GLY A 316 -24.75 -9.84 -13.52
N LEU A 317 -25.63 -9.81 -12.51
CA LEU A 317 -27.00 -10.30 -12.66
C LEU A 317 -27.83 -9.46 -13.64
N LYS A 318 -27.78 -8.11 -13.53
CA LYS A 318 -28.48 -7.21 -14.45
C LYS A 318 -27.59 -6.78 -15.60
N ILE A 319 -26.39 -6.28 -15.29
CA ILE A 319 -25.42 -5.82 -16.28
C ILE A 319 -24.64 -7.01 -16.86
N LYS A 320 -24.83 -7.34 -18.14
CA LYS A 320 -24.30 -8.60 -18.73
C LYS A 320 -22.82 -8.56 -19.13
N GLY A 321 -22.18 -7.39 -19.10
CA GLY A 321 -20.74 -7.27 -19.32
C GLY A 321 -20.34 -5.85 -19.75
N ARG A 322 -19.16 -5.74 -20.37
CA ARG A 322 -18.56 -4.45 -20.79
C ARG A 322 -19.44 -3.61 -21.72
N GLY A 323 -20.21 -4.24 -22.61
CA GLY A 323 -21.05 -3.53 -23.60
C GLY A 323 -22.21 -2.73 -23.00
N GLU A 324 -22.59 -3.03 -21.75
CA GLU A 324 -23.64 -2.31 -21.02
C GLU A 324 -23.06 -1.36 -19.96
N ARG A 325 -21.73 -1.20 -19.91
CA ARG A 325 -21.03 -0.31 -18.96
C ARG A 325 -20.40 0.84 -19.71
N ARG A 326 -20.58 2.05 -19.18
CA ARG A 326 -19.76 3.22 -19.53
C ARG A 326 -18.66 3.39 -18.49
N ILE A 327 -17.45 3.71 -18.95
CA ILE A 327 -16.26 3.87 -18.12
C ILE A 327 -15.67 5.26 -18.34
N ILE A 328 -15.58 6.02 -17.26
CA ILE A 328 -14.82 7.27 -17.18
C ILE A 328 -13.54 6.99 -16.40
N VAL A 329 -12.40 7.44 -16.92
CA VAL A 329 -11.12 7.42 -16.17
C VAL A 329 -10.64 8.86 -16.04
N VAL A 330 -10.35 9.26 -14.80
CA VAL A 330 -9.72 10.55 -14.50
C VAL A 330 -8.33 10.28 -13.93
N ASP A 331 -7.29 10.59 -14.69
CA ASP A 331 -5.90 10.34 -14.29
C ASP A 331 -4.96 11.30 -15.03
N VAL A 332 -3.79 11.57 -14.46
CA VAL A 332 -2.74 12.38 -15.09
C VAL A 332 -2.02 11.65 -16.22
N ARG A 333 -2.09 10.31 -16.21
CA ARG A 333 -1.42 9.42 -17.17
C ARG A 333 -2.43 8.57 -17.93
N GLU A 334 -2.11 8.25 -19.18
CA GLU A 334 -2.90 7.34 -20.00
C GLU A 334 -2.59 5.87 -19.65
N THR A 335 -3.03 5.47 -18.45
CA THR A 335 -2.81 4.14 -17.85
C THR A 335 -3.55 3.03 -18.58
N GLU A 336 -3.31 1.78 -18.20
CA GLU A 336 -4.05 0.63 -18.74
C GLU A 336 -5.56 0.75 -18.51
N ALA A 337 -5.99 1.38 -17.41
CA ALA A 337 -7.40 1.69 -17.18
C ALA A 337 -7.93 2.71 -18.21
N ALA A 338 -7.17 3.77 -18.50
CA ALA A 338 -7.58 4.81 -19.46
C ALA A 338 -7.78 4.25 -20.87
N ARG A 339 -6.97 3.27 -21.29
CA ARG A 339 -7.05 2.65 -22.62
C ARG A 339 -8.35 1.89 -22.91
N VAL A 340 -9.10 1.51 -21.87
CA VAL A 340 -10.40 0.83 -22.01
C VAL A 340 -11.58 1.72 -21.65
N ALA A 341 -11.32 2.99 -21.32
CA ALA A 341 -12.33 3.96 -20.95
C ALA A 341 -13.12 4.43 -22.18
N ASP A 342 -14.42 4.69 -21.99
CA ASP A 342 -15.23 5.38 -23.00
C ASP A 342 -14.96 6.90 -22.98
N MET A 343 -14.46 7.40 -21.85
CA MET A 343 -14.01 8.78 -21.67
C MET A 343 -12.78 8.83 -20.77
N PHE A 344 -11.68 9.34 -21.29
CA PHE A 344 -10.48 9.64 -20.50
C PHE A 344 -10.37 11.15 -20.28
N VAL A 345 -10.35 11.56 -19.01
CA VAL A 345 -10.21 12.95 -18.58
C VAL A 345 -8.83 13.12 -17.98
N LYS A 346 -7.96 13.83 -18.70
CA LYS A 346 -6.58 14.08 -18.27
C LYS A 346 -6.52 15.33 -17.40
N VAL A 347 -6.59 15.14 -16.09
CA VAL A 347 -6.43 16.22 -15.11
C VAL A 347 -4.97 16.65 -15.01
N LYS A 348 -4.71 17.94 -14.76
CA LYS A 348 -3.37 18.44 -14.42
C LYS A 348 -2.93 17.88 -13.05
N PRO A 349 -1.66 17.43 -12.89
CA PRO A 349 -1.17 16.95 -11.60
C PRO A 349 -1.43 17.93 -10.46
N GLY A 350 -2.00 17.44 -9.36
CA GLY A 350 -2.30 18.24 -8.17
C GLY A 350 -3.60 19.07 -8.24
N MET A 351 -4.35 19.03 -9.34
CA MET A 351 -5.56 19.83 -9.55
C MET A 351 -6.87 19.01 -9.49
N ASP A 352 -6.85 17.85 -8.84
CA ASP A 352 -8.04 16.99 -8.68
C ASP A 352 -9.16 17.68 -7.88
N TYR A 353 -8.81 18.50 -6.88
CA TYR A 353 -9.78 19.26 -6.07
C TYR A 353 -10.62 20.21 -6.93
N ASP A 354 -9.93 20.98 -7.79
CA ASP A 354 -10.54 21.95 -8.69
C ASP A 354 -11.47 21.25 -9.68
N LEU A 355 -11.03 20.13 -10.28
CA LEU A 355 -11.86 19.36 -11.21
C LEU A 355 -13.09 18.75 -10.51
N LEU A 356 -12.92 18.13 -9.33
CA LEU A 356 -14.05 17.60 -8.55
C LEU A 356 -15.07 18.69 -8.22
N THR A 357 -14.58 19.88 -7.85
CA THR A 357 -15.43 21.04 -7.52
C THR A 357 -16.19 21.53 -8.75
N ALA A 358 -15.53 21.64 -9.91
CA ALA A 358 -16.16 22.04 -11.16
C ALA A 358 -17.27 21.06 -11.59
N VAL A 359 -17.03 19.75 -11.48
CA VAL A 359 -18.05 18.74 -11.79
C VAL A 359 -19.22 18.83 -10.82
N HIS A 360 -18.93 19.03 -9.53
CA HIS A 360 -19.98 19.21 -8.52
C HIS A 360 -20.82 20.46 -8.77
N MET A 361 -20.21 21.57 -9.21
CA MET A 361 -20.94 22.78 -9.62
C MET A 361 -21.92 22.49 -10.76
N VAL A 362 -21.48 21.80 -11.81
CA VAL A 362 -22.36 21.43 -12.94
C VAL A 362 -23.50 20.52 -12.47
N VAL A 363 -23.23 19.52 -11.62
CA VAL A 363 -24.26 18.63 -11.05
C VAL A 363 -25.29 19.39 -10.21
N LYS A 364 -24.91 20.54 -9.63
CA LYS A 364 -25.82 21.44 -8.90
C LYS A 364 -26.48 22.50 -9.79
N GLY A 365 -26.30 22.44 -11.10
CA GLY A 365 -26.90 23.38 -12.07
C GLY A 365 -26.23 24.75 -12.08
N LEU A 366 -24.99 24.85 -11.58
CA LEU A 366 -24.21 26.10 -11.62
C LEU A 366 -23.40 26.17 -12.91
N GLU A 367 -23.24 27.38 -13.44
CA GLU A 367 -22.44 27.65 -14.63
C GLU A 367 -20.95 27.72 -14.28
N LEU A 368 -20.10 27.19 -15.18
CA LEU A 368 -18.66 27.35 -15.09
C LEU A 368 -18.25 28.58 -15.92
N GLU A 369 -17.72 29.62 -15.27
CA GLU A 369 -17.26 30.83 -15.96
C GLU A 369 -15.98 30.60 -16.78
N SER A 370 -15.13 29.66 -16.37
CA SER A 370 -13.88 29.33 -17.08
C SER A 370 -14.12 28.36 -18.23
N ASP A 371 -13.43 28.55 -19.35
CA ASP A 371 -13.47 27.63 -20.50
C ASP A 371 -12.66 26.34 -20.24
N GLU A 372 -11.77 26.34 -19.25
CA GLU A 372 -10.98 25.19 -18.81
C GLU A 372 -10.84 25.20 -17.27
N VAL A 373 -10.95 24.04 -16.62
CA VAL A 373 -10.57 23.85 -15.22
C VAL A 373 -9.62 22.67 -15.12
N ALA A 374 -8.50 22.84 -14.41
CA ALA A 374 -7.52 21.77 -14.17
C ALA A 374 -6.98 21.10 -15.45
N GLY A 375 -6.89 21.82 -16.58
CA GLY A 375 -6.48 21.23 -17.87
C GLY A 375 -7.60 20.54 -18.64
N VAL A 376 -8.84 20.62 -18.15
CA VAL A 376 -10.01 19.97 -18.74
C VAL A 376 -10.96 21.03 -19.29
N PRO A 377 -11.26 21.01 -20.60
CA PRO A 377 -12.23 21.93 -21.21
C PRO A 377 -13.61 21.84 -20.59
N ARG A 378 -14.33 22.97 -20.55
CA ARG A 378 -15.68 23.07 -19.94
C ARG A 378 -16.66 22.06 -20.52
N ASP A 379 -16.68 21.88 -21.84
CA ASP A 379 -17.57 20.95 -22.53
C ASP A 379 -17.31 19.49 -22.12
N VAL A 380 -16.05 19.13 -21.89
CA VAL A 380 -15.65 17.81 -21.35
C VAL A 380 -16.14 17.65 -19.91
N ILE A 381 -16.04 18.68 -19.07
CA ILE A 381 -16.56 18.64 -17.69
C ILE A 381 -18.07 18.47 -17.68
N VAL A 382 -18.80 19.23 -18.50
CA VAL A 382 -20.25 19.15 -18.63
C VAL A 382 -20.66 17.76 -19.12
N LYS A 383 -20.02 17.25 -20.17
CA LYS A 383 -20.27 15.90 -20.69
C LYS A 383 -20.04 14.83 -19.62
N MET A 384 -18.99 14.96 -18.81
CA MET A 384 -18.71 14.03 -17.72
C MET A 384 -19.83 14.06 -16.66
N ALA A 385 -20.26 15.26 -16.25
CA ALA A 385 -21.36 15.44 -15.30
C ALA A 385 -22.68 14.86 -15.85
N ASP A 386 -23.01 15.12 -17.12
CA ASP A 386 -24.21 14.58 -17.77
C ASP A 386 -24.20 13.06 -17.77
N MET A 387 -23.05 12.44 -18.11
CA MET A 387 -22.92 10.98 -18.06
C MET A 387 -23.16 10.44 -16.64
N MET A 388 -22.68 11.15 -15.62
CA MET A 388 -22.83 10.80 -14.20
C MET A 388 -24.27 10.95 -13.71
N MET A 389 -24.96 12.03 -14.07
CA MET A 389 -26.37 12.25 -13.71
C MET A 389 -27.32 11.29 -14.44
N SER A 390 -26.99 10.88 -15.67
CA SER A 390 -27.83 10.01 -16.49
C SER A 390 -27.67 8.51 -16.23
N ALA A 391 -26.79 8.10 -15.30
CA ALA A 391 -26.56 6.69 -14.99
C ALA A 391 -27.80 6.08 -14.30
N LYS A 392 -27.99 4.76 -14.38
CA LYS A 392 -28.98 4.06 -13.54
C LYS A 392 -28.40 3.71 -12.17
N PHE A 393 -27.14 3.30 -12.16
CA PHE A 393 -26.35 3.08 -10.97
C PHE A 393 -24.89 3.44 -11.29
N GLY A 394 -24.43 4.53 -10.71
CA GLY A 394 -23.05 4.97 -10.82
C GLY A 394 -22.17 4.50 -9.66
N VAL A 395 -20.89 4.27 -9.95
CA VAL A 395 -19.86 4.11 -8.93
C VAL A 395 -18.64 4.94 -9.26
N LEU A 396 -18.10 5.64 -8.26
CA LEU A 396 -16.80 6.29 -8.29
C LEU A 396 -15.82 5.47 -7.47
N PHE A 397 -14.91 4.78 -8.15
CA PHE A 397 -13.73 4.18 -7.53
C PHE A 397 -12.60 5.19 -7.50
N TYR A 398 -11.91 5.30 -6.36
CA TYR A 398 -10.78 6.20 -6.23
C TYR A 398 -9.58 5.58 -5.50
N GLY A 399 -8.39 6.08 -5.79
CA GLY A 399 -7.15 5.56 -5.21
C GLY A 399 -6.18 6.64 -4.77
N LEU A 400 -4.89 6.28 -4.78
CA LEU A 400 -3.81 7.14 -4.32
C LEU A 400 -3.66 8.44 -5.11
N GLY A 401 -4.19 8.52 -6.33
CA GLY A 401 -4.21 9.77 -7.09
C GLY A 401 -4.99 10.87 -6.37
N LEU A 402 -5.97 10.55 -5.53
CA LEU A 402 -6.65 11.55 -4.70
C LEU A 402 -6.06 11.69 -3.30
N THR A 403 -5.55 10.61 -2.71
CA THR A 403 -5.10 10.62 -1.31
C THR A 403 -3.67 11.11 -1.14
N ALA A 404 -2.82 10.94 -2.15
CA ALA A 404 -1.36 11.17 -2.06
C ALA A 404 -0.86 12.33 -2.94
N THR A 405 -1.78 13.11 -3.49
CA THR A 405 -1.55 14.34 -4.27
C THR A 405 -1.86 15.57 -3.42
N SER A 406 -1.63 16.78 -3.94
CA SER A 406 -2.10 18.02 -3.31
C SER A 406 -3.58 17.96 -2.88
N ALA A 407 -3.94 18.75 -1.86
CA ALA A 407 -5.27 18.78 -1.23
C ALA A 407 -5.72 17.50 -0.46
N ARG A 408 -5.20 16.30 -0.76
CA ARG A 408 -5.36 15.04 0.02
C ARG A 408 -6.79 14.79 0.54
N ASN A 409 -7.04 14.96 1.85
CA ASN A 409 -8.36 14.72 2.44
C ASN A 409 -9.43 15.63 1.84
N ARG A 410 -9.08 16.86 1.43
CA ARG A 410 -10.00 17.78 0.74
C ARG A 410 -10.46 17.25 -0.62
N ASN A 411 -9.62 16.49 -1.34
CA ASN A 411 -10.06 15.79 -2.56
C ASN A 411 -11.15 14.77 -2.22
N ILE A 412 -10.99 14.04 -1.12
CA ILE A 412 -11.96 13.03 -0.72
C ILE A 412 -13.26 13.68 -0.25
N GLU A 413 -13.18 14.78 0.48
CA GLU A 413 -14.34 15.60 0.85
C GLU A 413 -15.10 16.09 -0.39
N ALA A 414 -14.40 16.58 -1.42
CA ALA A 414 -15.00 16.99 -2.68
C ALA A 414 -15.67 15.81 -3.43
N ALA A 415 -15.01 14.65 -3.48
CA ALA A 415 -15.56 13.44 -4.09
C ALA A 415 -16.80 12.90 -3.35
N ILE A 416 -16.79 12.92 -2.00
CA ILE A 416 -17.94 12.56 -1.17
C ILE A 416 -19.12 13.48 -1.49
N ARG A 417 -18.89 14.80 -1.49
CA ARG A 417 -19.95 15.79 -1.74
C ARG A 417 -20.51 15.69 -3.15
N LEU A 418 -19.65 15.44 -4.15
CA LEU A 418 -20.08 15.16 -5.52
C LEU A 418 -20.99 13.93 -5.57
N VAL A 419 -20.59 12.81 -4.96
CA VAL A 419 -21.41 11.59 -4.94
C VAL A 419 -22.72 11.78 -4.18
N GLN A 420 -22.71 12.53 -3.07
CA GLN A 420 -23.94 12.90 -2.36
C GLN A 420 -24.87 13.72 -3.25
N ALA A 421 -24.35 14.71 -3.98
CA ALA A 421 -25.14 15.53 -4.92
C ALA A 421 -25.70 14.71 -6.09
N LEU A 422 -24.95 13.73 -6.61
CA LEU A 422 -25.44 12.83 -7.66
C LEU A 422 -26.64 11.99 -7.20
N ASN A 423 -26.75 11.71 -5.89
CA ASN A 423 -27.90 10.97 -5.35
C ASN A 423 -29.21 11.77 -5.37
N ASP A 424 -29.18 13.07 -5.66
CA ASP A 424 -30.39 13.84 -6.00
C ASP A 424 -30.95 13.46 -7.39
N TRP A 425 -30.13 12.84 -8.25
CA TRP A 425 -30.45 12.50 -9.64
C TRP A 425 -30.54 10.99 -9.88
N THR A 426 -29.61 10.21 -9.33
CA THR A 426 -29.50 8.77 -9.55
C THR A 426 -28.76 8.05 -8.42
N THR A 427 -28.87 6.74 -8.32
CA THR A 427 -28.09 5.99 -7.33
C THR A 427 -26.60 6.05 -7.65
N PHE A 428 -25.81 6.61 -6.74
CA PHE A 428 -24.37 6.75 -6.92
C PHE A 428 -23.60 6.37 -5.66
N SER A 429 -22.52 5.59 -5.81
CA SER A 429 -21.67 5.16 -4.69
C SER A 429 -20.22 5.59 -4.86
N LEU A 430 -19.52 5.75 -3.74
CA LEU A 430 -18.10 6.09 -3.66
C LEU A 430 -17.34 4.96 -2.96
N ASN A 431 -16.35 4.39 -3.64
CA ASN A 431 -15.63 3.21 -3.16
C ASN A 431 -14.10 3.42 -3.21
N PRO A 432 -13.39 3.37 -2.06
CA PRO A 432 -11.93 3.43 -2.07
C PRO A 432 -11.33 2.11 -2.58
N MET A 433 -10.33 2.21 -3.46
CA MET A 433 -9.51 1.09 -3.94
C MET A 433 -8.42 0.73 -2.90
N ARG A 434 -8.87 0.23 -1.74
CA ARG A 434 -8.00 -0.09 -0.59
C ARG A 434 -6.88 -1.06 -0.98
N GLY A 435 -5.64 -0.71 -0.62
CA GLY A 435 -4.42 -1.39 -1.10
C GLY A 435 -4.24 -2.83 -0.63
N HIS A 436 -3.81 -3.04 0.61
CA HIS A 436 -3.47 -4.37 1.15
C HIS A 436 -4.72 -5.16 1.56
N PHE A 437 -4.60 -6.48 1.59
CA PHE A 437 -5.74 -7.39 1.67
C PHE A 437 -6.57 -7.26 2.96
N ASN A 438 -5.99 -6.80 4.07
CA ASN A 438 -6.70 -6.63 5.34
C ASN A 438 -6.63 -5.22 5.94
N VAL A 439 -6.24 -4.20 5.16
CA VAL A 439 -6.21 -2.82 5.65
C VAL A 439 -7.61 -2.33 6.09
N ALA A 440 -8.68 -2.83 5.46
CA ALA A 440 -10.04 -2.54 5.88
C ALA A 440 -10.32 -3.15 7.27
N GLY A 441 -9.91 -4.39 7.50
CA GLY A 441 -10.16 -5.11 8.75
C GLY A 441 -9.39 -4.49 9.90
N ASN A 442 -8.13 -4.09 9.66
CA ASN A 442 -7.39 -3.30 10.64
C ASN A 442 -8.13 -2.04 11.05
N ASN A 443 -8.59 -1.23 10.10
CA ASN A 443 -9.26 0.02 10.46
C ASN A 443 -10.55 -0.22 11.24
N HIS A 444 -11.29 -1.29 10.92
CA HIS A 444 -12.44 -1.69 11.74
C HIS A 444 -12.00 -2.11 13.15
N ALA A 445 -10.96 -2.94 13.27
CA ALA A 445 -10.47 -3.42 14.57
C ALA A 445 -9.99 -2.29 15.48
N PHE A 446 -9.23 -1.37 14.91
CA PHE A 446 -8.80 -0.15 15.58
C PHE A 446 -10.03 0.67 16.01
N ALA A 447 -10.99 0.89 15.11
CA ALA A 447 -12.15 1.72 15.40
C ALA A 447 -13.06 1.13 16.49
N TRP A 448 -13.37 -0.17 16.47
CA TRP A 448 -14.27 -0.75 17.48
C TRP A 448 -13.61 -0.97 18.84
N LEU A 449 -12.27 -1.08 18.92
CA LEU A 449 -11.55 -1.23 20.20
C LEU A 449 -11.11 0.10 20.80
N THR A 450 -10.73 1.08 19.97
CA THR A 450 -10.13 2.35 20.43
C THR A 450 -10.97 3.58 20.13
N GLY A 451 -12.03 3.45 19.33
CA GLY A 451 -12.81 4.56 18.79
C GLY A 451 -12.22 5.19 17.52
N TYR A 452 -10.99 4.84 17.13
CA TYR A 452 -10.28 5.48 16.01
C TYR A 452 -9.62 4.46 15.09
N PRO A 453 -9.55 4.69 13.76
CA PRO A 453 -9.15 3.66 12.79
C PRO A 453 -7.64 3.51 12.50
N TYR A 454 -6.80 4.47 12.86
CA TYR A 454 -5.33 4.46 12.68
C TYR A 454 -4.69 5.56 13.53
N ALA A 455 -3.35 5.69 13.55
CA ALA A 455 -2.62 6.75 14.26
C ALA A 455 -3.08 6.99 15.71
N VAL A 456 -3.30 5.92 16.47
CA VAL A 456 -3.89 5.95 17.81
C VAL A 456 -2.77 5.99 18.84
N ASP A 457 -2.76 7.04 19.66
CA ASP A 457 -1.83 7.20 20.76
C ASP A 457 -2.48 6.81 22.09
N LEU A 458 -1.88 5.83 22.77
CA LEU A 458 -2.32 5.23 24.03
C LEU A 458 -1.37 5.56 25.21
N SER A 459 -0.37 6.42 25.02
CA SER A 459 0.63 6.81 26.04
C SER A 459 0.07 7.51 27.30
N ARG A 460 -1.21 7.89 27.28
CA ARG A 460 -1.92 8.50 28.42
C ARG A 460 -2.91 7.55 29.10
N GLY A 461 -2.93 6.28 28.71
CA GLY A 461 -3.87 5.27 29.23
C GLY A 461 -5.28 5.36 28.65
N TYR A 462 -5.52 6.25 27.69
CA TYR A 462 -6.75 6.36 26.91
C TYR A 462 -6.41 6.77 25.47
N PRO A 463 -7.24 6.40 24.48
CA PRO A 463 -6.94 6.65 23.08
C PRO A 463 -7.03 8.14 22.72
N ARG A 464 -5.99 8.64 22.04
CA ARG A 464 -5.93 9.96 21.40
C ARG A 464 -5.67 9.79 19.92
N TYR A 465 -6.31 10.61 19.09
CA TYR A 465 -6.24 10.48 17.64
C TYR A 465 -6.04 11.85 16.99
N ASN A 466 -4.86 12.05 16.42
CA ASN A 466 -4.48 13.29 15.75
C ASN A 466 -3.61 12.97 14.52
N PRO A 467 -4.19 12.50 13.40
CA PRO A 467 -3.42 12.31 12.17
C PRO A 467 -2.61 13.55 11.80
N GLY A 468 -1.37 13.36 11.35
CA GLY A 468 -0.41 14.47 11.19
C GLY A 468 0.43 14.79 12.43
N VAL A 469 -0.02 14.37 13.60
CA VAL A 469 0.74 14.43 14.85
C VAL A 469 1.13 13.01 15.27
N THR A 470 0.15 12.13 15.47
CA THR A 470 0.34 10.75 15.96
C THR A 470 0.47 9.71 14.83
N SER A 471 0.65 10.17 13.59
CA SER A 471 0.87 9.31 12.43
C SER A 471 2.32 8.85 12.35
N THR A 472 2.56 7.61 11.93
CA THR A 472 3.92 7.01 11.89
C THR A 472 4.95 7.89 11.18
N ILE A 473 4.62 8.40 9.99
CA ILE A 473 5.56 9.23 9.21
C ILE A 473 5.93 10.51 9.97
N ASP A 474 4.96 11.14 10.61
CA ASP A 474 5.14 12.38 11.34
C ASP A 474 5.98 12.19 12.62
N LEU A 475 5.71 11.10 13.36
CA LEU A 475 6.45 10.71 14.56
C LEU A 475 7.92 10.39 14.24
N LEU A 476 8.16 9.60 13.20
CA LEU A 476 9.51 9.24 12.75
C LEU A 476 10.27 10.46 12.21
N ALA A 477 9.60 11.34 11.47
CA ALA A 477 10.21 12.56 10.94
C ALA A 477 10.69 13.51 12.04
N ARG A 478 9.99 13.56 13.17
CA ARG A 478 10.34 14.38 14.35
C ARG A 478 11.24 13.66 15.35
N GLY A 479 11.49 12.37 15.16
CA GLY A 479 12.33 11.56 16.04
C GLY A 479 11.72 11.32 17.43
N GLU A 480 10.39 11.30 17.54
CA GLU A 480 9.69 11.27 18.84
C GLU A 480 9.62 9.86 19.45
N VAL A 481 9.62 8.82 18.61
CA VAL A 481 9.52 7.43 19.06
C VAL A 481 10.90 6.85 19.33
N ASP A 482 11.03 6.06 20.38
CA ASP A 482 12.32 5.56 20.88
C ASP A 482 12.47 4.03 20.81
N ALA A 483 11.44 3.31 20.34
CA ALA A 483 11.48 1.93 19.91
C ALA A 483 10.37 1.67 18.89
N ALA A 484 10.51 0.62 18.07
CA ALA A 484 9.46 0.22 17.13
C ALA A 484 9.28 -1.29 17.03
N LEU A 485 8.02 -1.72 16.99
CA LEU A 485 7.59 -3.05 16.56
C LEU A 485 6.89 -2.90 15.20
N VAL A 486 7.44 -3.54 14.18
CA VAL A 486 6.87 -3.61 12.83
C VAL A 486 6.31 -5.01 12.60
N VAL A 487 5.02 -5.12 12.31
CA VAL A 487 4.33 -6.40 12.08
C VAL A 487 3.74 -6.44 10.68
N ALA A 488 4.07 -7.46 9.90
CA ALA A 488 3.53 -7.70 8.55
C ALA A 488 3.57 -6.43 7.66
N SER A 489 4.73 -5.78 7.60
CA SER A 489 4.95 -4.58 6.78
C SER A 489 6.43 -4.36 6.49
N ASP A 490 6.73 -3.71 5.37
CA ASP A 490 8.10 -3.41 4.94
C ASP A 490 8.35 -1.91 4.76
N PRO A 491 8.48 -1.13 5.84
CA PRO A 491 8.85 0.29 5.76
C PRO A 491 10.25 0.51 5.16
N GLY A 492 11.14 -0.48 5.19
CA GLY A 492 12.43 -0.40 4.49
C GLY A 492 12.26 -0.17 2.98
N ALA A 493 11.26 -0.81 2.40
CA ALA A 493 10.91 -0.62 0.98
C ALA A 493 9.99 0.59 0.73
N HIS A 494 9.20 1.01 1.72
CA HIS A 494 8.00 1.83 1.49
C HIS A 494 8.01 3.21 2.18
N PHE A 495 8.90 3.48 3.13
CA PHE A 495 8.95 4.76 3.83
C PHE A 495 9.90 5.75 3.17
N PRO A 496 9.56 7.06 3.18
CA PRO A 496 10.51 8.13 2.87
C PRO A 496 11.83 7.97 3.62
N ALA A 497 12.95 8.29 2.95
CA ALA A 497 14.29 8.05 3.48
C ALA A 497 14.53 8.64 4.89
N GLN A 498 14.03 9.85 5.17
CA GLN A 498 14.18 10.47 6.49
C GLN A 498 13.43 9.70 7.59
N ALA A 499 12.21 9.24 7.34
CA ALA A 499 11.46 8.43 8.31
C ALA A 499 12.14 7.08 8.56
N LEU A 500 12.63 6.44 7.49
CA LEU A 500 13.38 5.19 7.59
C LEU A 500 14.68 5.34 8.39
N ARG A 501 15.37 6.49 8.25
CA ARG A 501 16.60 6.78 8.99
C ARG A 501 16.38 6.78 10.50
N HIS A 502 15.32 7.42 10.98
CA HIS A 502 15.01 7.38 12.41
C HIS A 502 14.63 5.96 12.85
N LEU A 503 13.74 5.30 12.11
CA LEU A 503 13.29 3.93 12.39
C LEU A 503 14.45 2.93 12.52
N ALA A 504 15.48 3.05 11.67
CA ALA A 504 16.62 2.15 11.68
C ALA A 504 17.58 2.35 12.87
N ASN A 505 17.57 3.54 13.48
CA ASN A 505 18.50 3.95 14.54
C ASN A 505 17.90 3.91 15.95
N ILE A 506 16.66 3.42 16.09
CA ILE A 506 16.04 3.06 17.36
C ILE A 506 15.93 1.53 17.47
N PRO A 507 15.81 0.96 18.68
CA PRO A 507 15.48 -0.46 18.86
C PRO A 507 14.31 -0.89 17.97
N LEU A 508 14.59 -1.80 17.03
CA LEU A 508 13.66 -2.20 15.98
C LEU A 508 13.39 -3.70 16.04
N ILE A 509 12.13 -4.05 16.28
CA ILE A 509 11.60 -5.41 16.27
C ILE A 509 10.78 -5.59 14.99
N VAL A 510 11.01 -6.70 14.27
CA VAL A 510 10.24 -7.05 13.07
C VAL A 510 9.62 -8.43 13.25
N VAL A 511 8.31 -8.52 13.07
CA VAL A 511 7.54 -9.77 13.00
C VAL A 511 6.98 -9.88 11.58
N ASP A 512 7.50 -10.80 10.78
CA ASP A 512 7.19 -10.91 9.36
C ASP A 512 7.43 -12.35 8.89
N PRO A 513 6.58 -12.92 8.02
CA PRO A 513 6.87 -14.23 7.44
C PRO A 513 8.10 -14.25 6.52
N LYS A 514 8.43 -13.12 5.86
CA LYS A 514 9.58 -13.03 4.94
C LYS A 514 10.64 -12.08 5.48
N TRP A 515 11.90 -12.34 5.12
CA TRP A 515 13.04 -11.46 5.34
C TRP A 515 12.92 -10.20 4.47
N SER A 516 12.12 -9.25 4.94
CA SER A 516 11.84 -7.98 4.27
C SER A 516 13.04 -7.02 4.29
N LEU A 517 12.97 -5.90 3.54
CA LEU A 517 14.03 -4.89 3.58
C LEU A 517 14.11 -4.20 4.95
N VAL A 518 13.00 -4.08 5.69
CA VAL A 518 13.04 -3.67 7.10
C VAL A 518 13.67 -4.74 8.02
N ALA A 519 13.45 -6.03 7.76
CA ALA A 519 14.04 -7.10 8.57
C ALA A 519 15.57 -7.04 8.56
N GLY A 520 16.17 -6.72 7.41
CA GLY A 520 17.60 -6.49 7.30
C GLY A 520 18.14 -5.30 8.11
N LEU A 521 17.29 -4.45 8.68
CA LEU A 521 17.64 -3.32 9.56
C LEU A 521 17.32 -3.59 11.04
N SER A 522 16.55 -4.63 11.35
CA SER A 522 16.05 -4.89 12.70
C SER A 522 17.14 -5.35 13.66
N ASP A 523 16.87 -5.19 14.95
CA ASP A 523 17.69 -5.70 16.04
C ASP A 523 17.16 -7.04 16.54
N VAL A 524 15.84 -7.26 16.43
CA VAL A 524 15.18 -8.55 16.66
C VAL A 524 14.24 -8.84 15.48
N TYR A 525 14.37 -10.02 14.90
CA TYR A 525 13.49 -10.53 13.85
C TYR A 525 12.84 -11.83 14.32
N ILE A 526 11.53 -11.93 14.19
CA ILE A 526 10.72 -13.09 14.58
C ILE A 526 9.95 -13.54 13.34
N PRO A 527 10.34 -14.66 12.69
CA PRO A 527 9.57 -15.18 11.57
C PRO A 527 8.21 -15.70 12.03
N THR A 528 7.21 -15.56 11.17
CA THR A 528 5.88 -16.13 11.41
C THR A 528 5.35 -16.94 10.22
N LYS A 529 4.29 -17.70 10.45
CA LYS A 529 3.48 -18.31 9.39
C LYS A 529 2.82 -17.22 8.53
N MET A 530 2.63 -17.49 7.25
CA MET A 530 2.04 -16.54 6.30
C MET A 530 0.55 -16.81 6.10
N LEU A 531 -0.27 -15.80 6.37
CA LEU A 531 -1.72 -15.89 6.18
C LEU A 531 -2.08 -16.27 4.74
N GLY A 532 -2.96 -17.27 4.59
CA GLY A 532 -3.41 -17.81 3.31
C GLY A 532 -2.44 -18.74 2.62
N ILE A 533 -1.27 -18.99 3.20
CA ILE A 533 -0.33 -20.03 2.78
C ILE A 533 -0.30 -21.10 3.87
N ASP A 534 0.28 -20.80 5.02
CA ASP A 534 0.47 -21.71 6.16
C ASP A 534 -0.12 -21.20 7.48
N ALA A 535 -0.84 -20.06 7.44
CA ALA A 535 -1.71 -19.59 8.51
C ALA A 535 -3.11 -19.24 7.99
N GLU A 536 -4.07 -19.16 8.91
CA GLU A 536 -5.47 -18.79 8.63
C GLU A 536 -5.96 -17.66 9.55
N GLY A 537 -7.06 -17.01 9.18
CA GLY A 537 -7.58 -15.88 9.96
C GLY A 537 -8.59 -15.04 9.19
N VAL A 538 -9.19 -14.07 9.89
CA VAL A 538 -10.21 -13.20 9.30
C VAL A 538 -9.59 -12.00 8.59
N SER A 539 -10.11 -11.66 7.41
CA SER A 539 -9.75 -10.47 6.65
C SER A 539 -10.96 -9.77 6.04
N TYR A 540 -10.82 -8.47 5.78
CA TYR A 540 -11.88 -7.66 5.19
C TYR A 540 -11.46 -7.15 3.82
N ARG A 541 -12.28 -7.41 2.81
CA ARG A 541 -12.09 -6.89 1.46
C ARG A 541 -12.30 -5.37 1.44
N MET A 542 -11.87 -4.69 0.36
CA MET A 542 -11.95 -3.22 0.23
C MET A 542 -13.35 -2.63 0.40
N ASP A 543 -14.40 -3.44 0.19
CA ASP A 543 -15.81 -3.12 0.36
C ASP A 543 -16.38 -3.57 1.72
N ASN A 544 -15.50 -3.89 2.68
CA ASN A 544 -15.82 -4.33 4.04
C ASN A 544 -16.49 -5.70 4.15
N VAL A 545 -16.51 -6.51 3.09
CA VAL A 545 -16.95 -7.91 3.17
C VAL A 545 -15.93 -8.73 3.94
N VAL A 546 -16.40 -9.42 4.98
CA VAL A 546 -15.58 -10.26 5.87
C VAL A 546 -15.41 -11.65 5.26
N LEU A 547 -14.16 -12.10 5.15
CA LEU A 547 -13.80 -13.41 4.64
C LEU A 547 -12.81 -14.09 5.59
N ARG A 548 -12.97 -15.40 5.81
CA ARG A 548 -11.99 -16.20 6.57
C ARG A 548 -11.00 -16.82 5.59
N VAL A 549 -9.78 -16.28 5.57
CA VAL A 549 -8.67 -16.80 4.79
C VAL A 549 -8.21 -18.11 5.43
N LYS A 550 -8.10 -19.18 4.64
CA LYS A 550 -7.63 -20.50 5.09
C LYS A 550 -6.20 -20.74 4.63
N ARG A 551 -5.47 -21.63 5.30
CA ARG A 551 -4.16 -22.13 4.84
C ARG A 551 -4.30 -23.21 3.77
N ALA A 552 -3.32 -23.31 2.88
CA ALA A 552 -3.19 -24.36 1.87
C ALA A 552 -2.02 -25.32 2.17
N LEU A 553 -1.08 -24.88 3.01
CA LEU A 553 0.10 -25.61 3.46
C LEU A 553 0.16 -25.63 4.99
N GLU A 554 1.03 -26.48 5.52
CA GLU A 554 1.51 -26.43 6.90
C GLU A 554 3.02 -26.21 6.87
N SER A 555 3.54 -25.46 7.84
CA SER A 555 4.98 -25.36 8.12
C SER A 555 5.25 -25.78 9.56
N ASP A 556 6.31 -26.57 9.74
CA ASP A 556 6.76 -26.96 11.07
C ASP A 556 7.71 -25.91 11.66
N GLY A 557 7.69 -25.75 12.99
CA GLY A 557 8.66 -24.92 13.71
C GLY A 557 8.42 -23.40 13.66
N LEU A 558 7.41 -22.93 12.92
CA LEU A 558 6.99 -21.53 12.93
C LEU A 558 5.74 -21.33 13.81
N MET A 559 5.75 -20.22 14.55
CA MET A 559 4.54 -19.67 15.19
C MET A 559 3.79 -18.80 14.19
N ASP A 560 2.47 -18.70 14.29
CA ASP A 560 1.73 -17.64 13.60
C ASP A 560 1.80 -16.29 14.36
N ASP A 561 1.30 -15.22 13.73
CA ASP A 561 1.32 -13.88 14.32
C ASP A 561 0.52 -13.81 15.64
N VAL A 562 -0.54 -14.62 15.79
CA VAL A 562 -1.39 -14.65 16.99
C VAL A 562 -0.60 -15.27 18.14
N GLU A 563 0.00 -16.44 17.93
CA GLU A 563 0.83 -17.15 18.91
C GLU A 563 2.01 -16.28 19.40
N VAL A 564 2.69 -15.59 18.47
CA VAL A 564 3.78 -14.65 18.82
C VAL A 564 3.28 -13.50 19.70
N LEU A 565 2.16 -12.88 19.33
CA LEU A 565 1.63 -11.73 20.06
C LEU A 565 1.05 -12.10 21.43
N GLU A 566 0.35 -13.23 21.56
CA GLU A 566 -0.14 -13.73 22.85
C GLU A 566 1.02 -13.94 23.83
N LYS A 567 2.09 -14.57 23.33
CA LYS A 567 3.29 -14.83 24.12
C LYS A 567 4.03 -13.54 24.48
N MET A 568 4.12 -12.60 23.54
CA MET A 568 4.72 -11.27 23.79
C MET A 568 3.95 -10.49 24.84
N ILE A 569 2.61 -10.48 24.77
CA ILE A 569 1.73 -9.85 25.77
C ILE A 569 1.98 -10.43 27.17
N LYS A 570 2.03 -11.76 27.29
CA LYS A 570 2.32 -12.42 28.56
C LYS A 570 3.67 -11.97 29.15
N TYR A 571 4.72 -11.91 28.34
CA TYR A 571 6.01 -11.42 28.81
C TYR A 571 5.99 -9.93 29.18
N VAL A 572 5.28 -9.09 28.43
CA VAL A 572 5.09 -7.68 28.79
C VAL A 572 4.43 -7.55 30.17
N GLU A 573 3.36 -8.31 30.42
CA GLU A 573 2.68 -8.31 31.72
C GLU A 573 3.60 -8.79 32.85
N GLU A 574 4.39 -9.85 32.63
CA GLU A 574 5.38 -10.34 33.60
C GLU A 574 6.48 -9.32 33.90
N VAL A 575 7.02 -8.63 32.88
CA VAL A 575 8.06 -7.61 33.07
C VAL A 575 7.50 -6.41 33.84
N LYS A 576 6.30 -5.93 33.49
CA LYS A 576 5.65 -4.83 34.20
C LYS A 576 5.30 -5.18 35.65
N ALA A 577 4.87 -6.42 35.91
CA ALA A 577 4.57 -6.89 37.27
C ALA A 577 5.82 -6.97 38.17
N ARG A 578 7.02 -7.15 37.61
CA ARG A 578 8.28 -7.11 38.37
C ARG A 578 8.78 -5.69 38.64
N ALA A 579 8.29 -4.71 37.90
CA ALA A 579 8.69 -3.30 38.02
C ALA A 579 7.74 -2.48 38.91
N ALA A 580 6.53 -2.98 39.15
CA ALA A 580 5.55 -2.47 40.11
C ALA A 580 5.83 -3.02 41.52
#